data_AF-A0AA36J6V6-F1
#
_entry.id   AF-A0AA36J6V6-F1
#
_cell.length_a   1.000
_cell.length_b   1.000
_cell.length_c   1.000
_cell.angle_alpha   90.00
_cell.angle_beta   90.00
_cell.angle_gamma   90.00
#
_symmetry.space_group_name_H-M   'P 1'
#
loop_
_entity.id
_entity.type
_entity.pdbx_description
1 polymer ?
#
loop_
_entity_poly.entity_id
_entity_poly.type
_entity_poly.pdbx_seq_one_letter_code
_entity_poly.pdbx_strand_id
1 'polypeptide(L)'
;MRGLATCAVLAMVGGMPAEDLTAEFRASLEALRSQVAENRATIEGQVARLAELESTRRLQTSVDAATYATTLASLQATDYGFTGALDSLWLCLCGALVMFMHAGFAMLETGSCRAKNASNVLMKNLVNVCVGTIGWWVMGWALAYGDGNGTDLFGTTGFFGNGFYTKDATTGVITPVSCTSDGCQSTMLSWFFQWAFCTAGATIVSGGVAERVKGPTYAAYAFVMTSLIYPVIVHWSWGSGWLSTLFDVGYMDFAGSGVVHLTGGVSALAGTVVLGPRKGRFVNPEEFEAHNLPLVVFGTFALWFGWYGFNPGSTLGMKSGSDGALAAQVAMNTTLAAATGGITVFVLRFAVLRKYDVGGLCNGILAGLVSITAGCGNMESGSAFATGLIGAIVYQSASMLLQKLKIDDPVDASPVHGFCGIWGVLATTLFDWGKGFDHYHGWSGWDCSLDDWSLP
;
A
#
# COMPACT_ATOMS: atom_id res chain seq x y z
N MET A 1 -36.15 39.93 -54.98
CA MET A 1 -36.69 41.00 -55.87
C MET A 1 -35.85 41.20 -57.14
N ARG A 2 -35.39 40.14 -57.83
CA ARG A 2 -34.63 40.25 -59.12
C ARG A 2 -35.28 39.55 -60.32
N GLY A 3 -36.50 39.01 -60.17
CA GLY A 3 -37.26 38.39 -61.26
C GLY A 3 -38.20 39.34 -62.02
N LEU A 4 -38.42 40.56 -61.51
CA LEU A 4 -39.35 41.53 -62.11
C LEU A 4 -38.69 42.48 -63.13
N ALA A 5 -37.35 42.56 -63.16
CA ALA A 5 -36.64 43.44 -64.10
C ALA A 5 -36.58 42.86 -65.53
N THR A 6 -36.60 41.53 -65.68
CA THR A 6 -36.47 40.87 -67.00
C THR A 6 -37.75 40.99 -67.85
N CYS A 7 -38.92 41.10 -67.22
CA CYS A 7 -40.19 41.28 -67.95
C CYS A 7 -40.39 42.72 -68.45
N ALA A 8 -39.80 43.73 -67.80
CA ALA A 8 -39.94 45.13 -68.22
C ALA A 8 -39.15 45.44 -69.50
N VAL A 9 -38.01 44.78 -69.71
CA VAL A 9 -37.17 44.97 -70.91
C VAL A 9 -37.86 44.40 -72.16
N LEU A 10 -38.57 43.27 -72.05
CA LEU A 10 -39.31 42.67 -73.17
C LEU A 10 -40.54 43.49 -73.62
N ALA A 11 -41.11 44.32 -72.75
CA ALA A 11 -42.27 45.16 -73.07
C ALA A 11 -41.92 46.45 -73.83
N MET A 12 -40.66 46.91 -73.79
CA MET A 12 -40.23 48.12 -74.53
C MET A 12 -39.83 47.83 -75.99
N VAL A 13 -39.62 46.55 -76.36
CA VAL A 13 -39.15 46.15 -77.69
C VAL A 13 -40.25 46.16 -78.76
N GLY A 14 -41.52 46.34 -78.36
CA GLY A 14 -42.68 46.27 -79.26
C GLY A 14 -42.94 47.49 -80.15
N GLY A 15 -42.12 48.55 -80.11
CA GLY A 15 -42.44 49.84 -80.75
C GLY A 15 -41.31 50.60 -81.44
N MET A 16 -40.14 50.00 -81.69
CA MET A 16 -38.97 50.69 -82.26
C MET A 16 -38.60 50.18 -83.66
N PRO A 17 -38.15 51.06 -84.59
CA PRO A 17 -37.71 50.66 -85.93
C PRO A 17 -36.47 49.74 -85.87
N ALA A 18 -36.39 48.79 -86.80
CA ALA A 18 -35.45 47.66 -86.77
C ALA A 18 -33.95 48.04 -86.78
N GLU A 19 -33.59 49.26 -87.18
CA GLU A 19 -32.19 49.75 -87.16
C GLU A 19 -31.75 50.18 -85.76
N ASP A 20 -32.62 50.79 -84.95
CA ASP A 20 -32.31 51.24 -83.57
C ASP A 20 -32.26 50.07 -82.56
N LEU A 21 -33.01 49.00 -82.82
CA LEU A 21 -32.99 47.77 -82.00
C LEU A 21 -31.60 47.12 -81.94
N THR A 22 -30.77 47.28 -82.98
CA THR A 22 -29.46 46.64 -83.05
C THR A 22 -28.38 47.40 -82.28
N ALA A 23 -28.49 48.72 -82.19
CA ALA A 23 -27.53 49.56 -81.47
C ALA A 23 -27.75 49.49 -79.95
N GLU A 24 -29.01 49.60 -79.50
CA GLU A 24 -29.37 49.57 -78.09
C GLU A 24 -29.18 48.18 -77.47
N PHE A 25 -29.45 47.13 -78.25
CA PHE A 25 -29.18 45.75 -77.84
C PHE A 25 -27.67 45.46 -77.76
N ARG A 26 -26.85 45.98 -78.70
CA ARG A 26 -25.38 45.86 -78.61
C ARG A 26 -24.82 46.59 -77.40
N ALA A 27 -25.28 47.82 -77.14
CA ALA A 27 -24.86 48.61 -75.98
C ALA A 27 -25.22 47.89 -74.66
N SER A 28 -26.43 47.32 -74.57
CA SER A 28 -26.87 46.53 -73.41
C SER A 28 -26.04 45.26 -73.24
N LEU A 29 -25.64 44.61 -74.34
CA LEU A 29 -24.84 43.39 -74.32
C LEU A 29 -23.38 43.66 -73.93
N GLU A 30 -22.83 44.80 -74.32
CA GLU A 30 -21.51 45.28 -73.87
C GLU A 30 -21.53 45.69 -72.39
N ALA A 31 -22.57 46.40 -71.94
CA ALA A 31 -22.77 46.73 -70.54
C ALA A 31 -22.89 45.47 -69.67
N LEU A 32 -23.64 44.47 -70.13
CA LEU A 32 -23.77 43.18 -69.44
C LEU A 32 -22.43 42.42 -69.40
N ARG A 33 -21.66 42.42 -70.49
CA ARG A 33 -20.31 41.82 -70.52
C ARG A 33 -19.36 42.50 -69.55
N SER A 34 -19.39 43.83 -69.48
CA SER A 34 -18.59 44.59 -68.52
C SER A 34 -18.98 44.25 -67.08
N GLN A 35 -20.29 44.17 -66.80
CA GLN A 35 -20.79 43.83 -65.48
C GLN A 35 -20.48 42.38 -65.08
N VAL A 36 -20.50 41.44 -66.04
CA VAL A 36 -20.07 40.06 -65.82
C VAL A 36 -18.57 39.98 -65.55
N ALA A 37 -17.74 40.77 -66.25
CA ALA A 37 -16.30 40.84 -65.99
C ALA A 37 -15.99 41.43 -64.61
N GLU A 38 -16.68 42.48 -64.20
CA GLU A 38 -16.54 43.10 -62.87
C GLU A 38 -16.99 42.16 -61.75
N ASN A 39 -18.13 41.48 -61.93
CA ASN A 39 -18.61 40.47 -60.98
C ASN A 39 -17.64 39.29 -60.89
N ARG A 40 -17.06 38.85 -62.01
CA ARG A 40 -16.03 37.80 -62.02
C ARG A 40 -14.81 38.21 -61.22
N ALA A 41 -14.27 39.41 -61.45
CA ALA A 41 -13.12 39.92 -60.70
C ALA A 41 -13.42 40.05 -59.19
N THR A 42 -14.64 40.46 -58.85
CA THR A 42 -15.09 40.55 -57.45
C THR A 42 -15.17 39.16 -56.80
N ILE A 43 -15.74 38.17 -57.50
CA ILE A 43 -15.84 36.79 -57.01
C ILE A 43 -14.45 36.16 -56.87
N GLU A 44 -13.55 36.36 -57.83
CA GLU A 44 -12.17 35.86 -57.76
C GLU A 44 -11.43 36.46 -56.56
N GLY A 45 -11.61 37.77 -56.29
CA GLY A 45 -11.07 38.40 -55.08
C GLY A 45 -11.66 37.86 -53.78
N GLN A 46 -12.97 37.57 -53.75
CA GLN A 46 -13.62 36.95 -52.58
C GLN A 46 -13.15 35.51 -52.35
N VAL A 47 -12.96 34.73 -53.41
CA VAL A 47 -12.44 33.35 -53.33
C VAL A 47 -11.00 33.34 -52.82
N ALA A 48 -10.15 34.26 -53.30
CA ALA A 48 -8.79 34.40 -52.80
C ALA A 48 -8.75 34.76 -51.31
N ARG A 49 -9.60 35.69 -50.87
CA ARG A 49 -9.74 36.06 -49.46
C ARG A 49 -10.27 34.92 -48.60
N LEU A 50 -11.21 34.13 -49.10
CA LEU A 50 -11.72 32.95 -48.39
C LEU A 50 -10.64 31.87 -48.24
N ALA A 51 -9.82 31.65 -49.27
CA ALA A 51 -8.70 30.71 -49.20
C ALA A 51 -7.65 31.16 -48.18
N GLU A 52 -7.35 32.45 -48.11
CA GLU A 52 -6.46 33.02 -47.09
C GLU A 52 -7.04 32.82 -45.67
N LEU A 53 -8.31 33.19 -45.46
CA LEU A 53 -8.99 33.01 -44.17
C LEU A 53 -9.05 31.53 -43.74
N GLU A 54 -9.27 30.60 -44.67
CA GLU A 54 -9.27 29.17 -44.37
C GLU A 54 -7.88 28.68 -43.98
N SER A 55 -6.82 29.18 -44.63
CA SER A 55 -5.44 28.89 -44.24
C SER A 55 -5.11 29.40 -42.83
N THR A 56 -5.53 30.63 -42.50
CA THR A 56 -5.34 31.21 -41.16
C THR A 56 -6.13 30.43 -40.11
N ARG A 57 -7.37 30.03 -40.40
CA ARG A 57 -8.18 29.20 -39.49
C ARG A 57 -7.54 27.83 -39.23
N ARG A 58 -6.99 27.18 -40.26
CA ARG A 58 -6.29 25.90 -40.12
C ARG A 58 -5.02 26.05 -39.27
N LEU A 59 -4.24 27.11 -39.52
CA LEU A 59 -3.07 27.47 -38.71
C LEU A 59 -3.46 27.71 -37.25
N GLN A 60 -4.48 28.54 -36.99
CA GLN A 60 -4.98 28.80 -35.64
C GLN A 60 -5.41 27.51 -34.93
N THR A 61 -6.19 26.65 -35.59
CA THR A 61 -6.63 25.37 -35.03
C THR A 61 -5.45 24.44 -34.71
N SER A 62 -4.40 24.45 -35.54
CA SER A 62 -3.19 23.66 -35.32
C SER A 62 -2.32 24.20 -34.17
N VAL A 63 -2.23 25.54 -34.03
CA VAL A 63 -1.54 26.20 -32.91
C VAL A 63 -2.29 25.93 -31.61
N ASP A 64 -3.62 26.06 -31.60
CA ASP A 64 -4.44 25.79 -30.42
C ASP A 64 -4.32 24.32 -29.97
N ALA A 65 -4.28 23.37 -30.91
CA ALA A 65 -4.05 21.95 -30.63
C ALA A 65 -2.64 21.67 -30.08
N ALA A 66 -1.61 22.29 -30.65
CA ALA A 66 -0.22 22.13 -30.21
C ALA A 66 0.02 22.77 -28.84
N THR A 67 -0.55 23.96 -28.59
CA THR A 67 -0.52 24.63 -27.28
C THR A 67 -1.29 23.80 -26.26
N TYR A 68 -2.48 23.30 -26.59
CA TYR A 68 -3.23 22.41 -25.70
C TYR A 68 -2.44 21.14 -25.36
N ALA A 69 -1.84 20.48 -26.35
CA ALA A 69 -1.01 19.29 -26.11
C ALA A 69 0.21 19.60 -25.23
N THR A 70 0.86 20.75 -25.42
CA THR A 70 2.01 21.19 -24.60
C THR A 70 1.58 21.53 -23.18
N THR A 71 0.47 22.26 -23.00
CA THR A 71 -0.10 22.58 -21.68
C THR A 71 -0.56 21.31 -20.97
N LEU A 72 -1.24 20.40 -21.67
CA LEU A 72 -1.65 19.10 -21.12
C LEU A 72 -0.43 18.28 -20.67
N ALA A 73 0.61 18.17 -21.50
CA ALA A 73 1.84 17.47 -21.12
C ALA A 73 2.53 18.11 -19.90
N SER A 74 2.54 19.45 -19.81
CA SER A 74 3.10 20.17 -18.65
C SER A 74 2.29 19.99 -17.37
N LEU A 75 0.96 19.97 -17.47
CA LEU A 75 0.05 19.71 -16.36
C LEU A 75 0.17 18.26 -15.89
N GLN A 76 0.21 17.30 -16.82
CA GLN A 76 0.44 15.88 -16.52
C GLN A 76 1.80 15.67 -15.86
N ALA A 77 2.87 16.28 -16.37
CA ALA A 77 4.20 16.17 -15.74
C ALA A 77 4.24 16.78 -14.32
N THR A 78 3.50 17.87 -14.09
CA THR A 78 3.39 18.49 -12.76
C THR A 78 2.56 17.62 -11.81
N ASP A 79 1.47 17.02 -12.30
CA ASP A 79 0.61 16.11 -11.55
C ASP A 79 1.38 14.84 -11.14
N TYR A 80 2.11 14.22 -12.07
CA TYR A 80 2.97 13.05 -11.78
C TYR A 80 4.08 13.34 -10.78
N GLY A 81 4.67 14.54 -10.84
CA GLY A 81 5.67 14.97 -9.86
C GLY A 81 5.08 15.13 -8.46
N PHE A 82 3.84 15.62 -8.37
CA PHE A 82 3.14 15.80 -7.11
C PHE A 82 2.67 14.47 -6.50
N THR A 83 2.07 13.58 -7.29
CA THR A 83 1.61 12.26 -6.83
C THR A 83 2.78 11.40 -6.31
N GLY A 84 3.89 11.35 -7.05
CA GLY A 84 5.09 10.64 -6.61
C GLY A 84 5.72 11.22 -5.34
N ALA A 85 5.64 12.54 -5.13
CA ALA A 85 6.08 13.19 -3.90
C ALA A 85 5.19 12.84 -2.70
N LEU A 86 3.86 12.76 -2.89
CA LEU A 86 2.93 12.34 -1.84
C LEU A 86 3.14 10.88 -1.43
N ASP A 87 3.30 9.97 -2.39
CA ASP A 87 3.64 8.57 -2.13
C ASP A 87 4.95 8.44 -1.35
N SER A 88 5.97 9.21 -1.76
CA SER A 88 7.27 9.25 -1.10
C SER A 88 7.19 9.77 0.33
N LEU A 89 6.43 10.85 0.56
CA LEU A 89 6.19 11.39 1.89
C LEU A 89 5.47 10.37 2.77
N TRP A 90 4.41 9.75 2.24
CA TRP A 90 3.60 8.77 2.93
C TRP A 90 4.42 7.56 3.38
N LEU A 91 5.19 6.94 2.47
CA LEU A 91 5.99 5.77 2.80
C LEU A 91 7.21 6.07 3.67
N CYS A 92 7.84 7.24 3.52
CA CYS A 92 8.90 7.67 4.43
C CYS A 92 8.37 7.85 5.86
N LEU A 93 7.21 8.50 6.01
CA LEU A 93 6.57 8.68 7.31
C LEU A 93 6.14 7.33 7.90
N CYS A 94 5.44 6.51 7.13
CA CYS A 94 4.96 5.21 7.57
C CYS A 94 6.12 4.27 7.93
N GLY A 95 7.18 4.20 7.11
CA GLY A 95 8.38 3.42 7.41
C GLY A 95 9.10 3.91 8.68
N ALA A 96 9.14 5.22 8.94
CA ALA A 96 9.67 5.75 10.19
C ALA A 96 8.82 5.38 11.42
N LEU A 97 7.49 5.38 11.28
CA LEU A 97 6.57 4.91 12.33
C LEU A 97 6.73 3.42 12.61
N VAL A 98 6.89 2.58 11.58
CA VAL A 98 7.18 1.14 11.76
C VAL A 98 8.54 0.95 12.42
N MET A 99 9.57 1.71 12.02
CA MET A 99 10.86 1.69 12.70
C MET A 99 10.73 2.08 14.18
N PHE A 100 9.85 3.03 14.52
CA PHE A 100 9.58 3.41 15.90
C PHE A 100 8.96 2.27 16.74
N MET A 101 8.35 1.26 16.12
CA MET A 101 7.86 0.07 16.84
C MET A 101 8.99 -0.66 17.59
N HIS A 102 10.25 -0.58 17.14
CA HIS A 102 11.39 -1.15 17.87
C HIS A 102 11.58 -0.53 19.25
N ALA A 103 11.29 0.77 19.42
CA ALA A 103 11.26 1.38 20.73
C ALA A 103 10.13 0.80 21.59
N GLY A 104 8.98 0.53 20.98
CA GLY A 104 7.85 -0.14 21.63
C GLY A 104 8.18 -1.55 22.12
N PHE A 105 8.75 -2.40 21.26
CA PHE A 105 9.21 -3.75 21.62
C PHE A 105 10.26 -3.69 22.74
N ALA A 106 11.26 -2.82 22.61
CA ALA A 106 12.31 -2.67 23.62
C ALA A 106 11.75 -2.34 25.01
N MET A 107 10.78 -1.44 25.09
CA MET A 107 10.17 -1.04 26.36
C MET A 107 9.23 -2.12 26.91
N LEU A 108 8.41 -2.72 26.06
CA LEU A 108 7.48 -3.78 26.44
C LEU A 108 8.23 -5.01 26.97
N GLU A 109 9.23 -5.49 26.23
CA GLU A 109 10.03 -6.64 26.62
C GLU A 109 10.83 -6.37 27.89
N THR A 110 11.42 -5.17 27.99
CA THR A 110 12.18 -4.79 29.18
C THR A 110 11.27 -4.80 30.39
N GLY A 111 10.12 -4.12 30.35
CA GLY A 111 9.16 -4.06 31.44
C GLY A 111 8.60 -5.42 31.86
N SER A 112 8.40 -6.33 30.89
CA SER A 112 7.85 -7.67 31.10
C SER A 112 8.88 -8.68 31.65
N CYS A 113 10.16 -8.47 31.38
CA CYS A 113 11.23 -9.30 31.92
C CYS A 113 11.62 -8.91 33.35
N ARG A 114 12.52 -9.69 33.99
CA ARG A 114 13.04 -9.35 35.32
C ARG A 114 14.09 -8.24 35.20
N ALA A 115 14.12 -7.33 36.17
CA ALA A 115 15.01 -6.16 36.19
C ALA A 115 16.49 -6.51 35.92
N LYS A 116 16.98 -7.63 36.47
CA LYS A 116 18.37 -8.09 36.28
C LYS A 116 18.77 -8.37 34.82
N ASN A 117 17.79 -8.57 33.93
CA ASN A 117 18.01 -8.86 32.52
C ASN A 117 17.71 -7.68 31.58
N ALA A 118 17.29 -6.53 32.11
CA ALA A 118 16.86 -5.37 31.32
C ALA A 118 17.91 -4.96 30.26
N SER A 119 19.18 -4.83 30.64
CA SER A 119 20.26 -4.47 29.72
C SER A 119 20.43 -5.48 28.56
N ASN A 120 20.31 -6.78 28.87
CA ASN A 120 20.39 -7.84 27.84
C ASN A 120 19.21 -7.79 26.87
N VAL A 121 18.01 -7.44 27.35
CA VAL A 121 16.81 -7.29 26.51
C VAL A 121 16.95 -6.09 25.57
N LEU A 122 17.35 -4.93 26.09
CA LEU A 122 17.59 -3.72 25.29
C LEU A 122 18.67 -3.94 24.23
N MET A 123 19.78 -4.58 24.61
CA MET A 123 20.86 -4.91 23.68
C MET A 123 20.35 -5.77 22.52
N LYS A 124 19.47 -6.77 22.78
CA LYS A 124 18.91 -7.62 21.72
C LYS A 124 18.04 -6.85 20.74
N ASN A 125 17.21 -5.94 21.22
CA ASN A 125 16.40 -5.09 20.34
C ASN A 125 17.28 -4.21 19.44
N LEU A 126 18.34 -3.61 19.97
CA LEU A 126 19.29 -2.83 19.17
C LEU A 126 20.07 -3.70 18.16
N VAL A 127 20.54 -4.87 18.60
CA VAL A 127 21.22 -5.83 17.72
C VAL A 127 20.30 -6.30 16.61
N ASN A 128 19.03 -6.55 16.90
CA ASN A 128 18.02 -6.95 15.92
C ASN A 128 17.91 -5.93 14.79
N VAL A 129 17.82 -4.64 15.12
CA VAL A 129 17.78 -3.58 14.10
C VAL A 129 19.09 -3.57 13.30
N CYS A 130 20.24 -3.45 13.95
CA CYS A 130 21.52 -3.28 13.26
C CYS A 130 21.87 -4.47 12.36
N VAL A 131 21.78 -5.69 12.90
CA VAL A 131 22.06 -6.92 12.16
C VAL A 131 20.96 -7.18 11.13
N GLY A 132 19.71 -6.87 11.50
CA GLY A 132 18.56 -7.01 10.62
C GLY A 132 18.68 -6.17 9.35
N THR A 133 19.10 -4.91 9.48
CA THR A 133 19.40 -4.01 8.36
C THR A 133 20.46 -4.58 7.43
N ILE A 134 21.56 -5.10 7.99
CA ILE A 134 22.63 -5.69 7.18
C ILE A 134 22.12 -6.94 6.46
N GLY A 135 21.38 -7.83 7.14
CA GLY A 135 20.80 -9.02 6.53
C GLY A 135 19.84 -8.69 5.38
N TRP A 136 18.97 -7.69 5.58
CA TRP A 136 18.03 -7.23 4.57
C TRP A 136 18.73 -6.58 3.36
N TRP A 137 19.76 -5.77 3.59
CA TRP A 137 20.52 -5.13 2.52
C TRP A 137 21.35 -6.12 1.69
N VAL A 138 22.04 -7.05 2.34
CA VAL A 138 22.94 -8.01 1.67
C VAL A 138 22.16 -8.96 0.76
N MET A 139 21.10 -9.57 1.28
CA MET A 139 20.33 -10.59 0.54
C MET A 139 18.83 -10.60 0.80
N GLY A 140 18.34 -10.04 1.91
CA GLY A 140 16.92 -10.14 2.23
C GLY A 140 16.01 -9.47 1.20
N TRP A 141 16.33 -8.27 0.72
CA TRP A 141 15.57 -7.67 -0.38
C TRP A 141 15.59 -8.55 -1.64
N ALA A 142 16.77 -9.08 -1.98
CA ALA A 142 16.94 -9.85 -3.21
C ALA A 142 16.09 -11.13 -3.20
N LEU A 143 16.05 -11.83 -2.07
CA LEU A 143 15.26 -13.03 -1.90
C LEU A 143 13.76 -12.74 -1.80
N ALA A 144 13.38 -11.57 -1.27
CA ALA A 144 11.98 -11.17 -1.12
C ALA A 144 11.37 -10.66 -2.44
N TYR A 145 12.00 -9.68 -3.07
CA TYR A 145 11.44 -8.89 -4.18
C TYR A 145 12.28 -8.92 -5.45
N GLY A 146 13.39 -9.66 -5.46
CA GLY A 146 14.14 -9.92 -6.68
C GLY A 146 13.38 -10.81 -7.66
N ASP A 147 13.81 -10.81 -8.91
CA ASP A 147 13.25 -11.67 -9.96
C ASP A 147 13.46 -13.14 -9.60
N GLY A 148 12.37 -13.92 -9.63
CA GLY A 148 12.40 -15.36 -9.35
C GLY A 148 13.11 -16.19 -10.42
N ASN A 149 13.41 -15.64 -11.61
CA ASN A 149 14.06 -16.35 -12.72
C ASN A 149 13.36 -17.69 -13.07
N GLY A 150 12.02 -17.71 -13.00
CA GLY A 150 11.19 -18.91 -13.20
C GLY A 150 11.05 -19.82 -11.97
N THR A 151 11.56 -19.39 -10.81
CA THR A 151 11.24 -20.03 -9.51
C THR A 151 10.25 -19.17 -8.74
N ASP A 152 9.13 -19.74 -8.34
CA ASP A 152 8.10 -19.05 -7.54
C ASP A 152 8.40 -19.08 -6.04
N LEU A 153 9.63 -19.45 -5.66
CA LEU A 153 10.02 -19.75 -4.27
C LEU A 153 10.89 -18.67 -3.63
N PHE A 154 11.76 -18.00 -4.38
CA PHE A 154 12.60 -16.90 -3.90
C PHE A 154 13.17 -16.07 -5.06
N GLY A 155 13.41 -14.78 -4.80
CA GLY A 155 14.05 -13.88 -5.75
C GLY A 155 15.57 -14.09 -5.88
N THR A 156 16.13 -13.70 -7.01
CA THR A 156 17.54 -13.96 -7.38
C THR A 156 18.29 -12.73 -7.89
N THR A 157 17.69 -11.54 -7.80
CA THR A 157 18.30 -10.27 -8.23
C THR A 157 18.19 -9.21 -7.14
N GLY A 158 19.07 -8.18 -7.17
CA GLY A 158 19.03 -7.09 -6.18
C GLY A 158 19.91 -7.27 -4.93
N PHE A 159 20.82 -8.25 -4.93
CA PHE A 159 21.79 -8.45 -3.83
C PHE A 159 22.64 -7.19 -3.62
N PHE A 160 22.91 -6.83 -2.36
CA PHE A 160 23.66 -5.63 -1.98
C PHE A 160 23.09 -4.31 -2.55
N GLY A 161 21.78 -4.26 -2.84
CA GLY A 161 21.15 -3.10 -3.48
C GLY A 161 21.53 -2.91 -4.95
N ASN A 162 22.02 -3.96 -5.62
CA ASN A 162 22.33 -3.91 -7.04
C ASN A 162 21.08 -3.52 -7.85
N GLY A 163 21.21 -2.53 -8.74
CA GLY A 163 20.10 -2.04 -9.58
C GLY A 163 19.18 -1.01 -8.90
N PHE A 164 19.47 -0.56 -7.68
CA PHE A 164 18.62 0.42 -6.97
C PHE A 164 18.84 1.86 -7.42
N TYR A 165 20.03 2.16 -7.93
CA TYR A 165 20.41 3.49 -8.37
C TYR A 165 21.33 3.42 -9.57
N THR A 166 21.29 4.49 -10.37
CA THR A 166 22.35 4.82 -11.32
C THR A 166 23.27 5.85 -10.70
N LYS A 167 24.54 5.82 -11.08
CA LYS A 167 25.52 6.83 -10.70
C LYS A 167 26.02 7.49 -11.96
N ASP A 168 25.82 8.80 -12.05
CA ASP A 168 26.39 9.58 -13.14
C ASP A 168 27.93 9.57 -12.99
N ALA A 169 28.64 9.12 -14.04
CA ALA A 169 30.09 8.95 -14.00
C ALA A 169 30.86 10.28 -13.98
N THR A 170 30.23 11.39 -14.39
CA THR A 170 30.86 12.71 -14.53
C THR A 170 30.62 13.57 -13.30
N THR A 171 29.38 13.58 -12.80
CA THR A 171 28.96 14.42 -11.67
C THR A 171 28.99 13.67 -10.34
N GLY A 172 29.02 12.33 -10.37
CA GLY A 172 28.95 11.49 -9.18
C GLY A 172 27.57 11.44 -8.52
N VAL A 173 26.56 12.06 -9.12
CA VAL A 173 25.19 12.10 -8.59
C VAL A 173 24.59 10.70 -8.61
N ILE A 174 24.01 10.31 -7.47
CA ILE A 174 23.26 9.07 -7.31
C ILE A 174 21.80 9.39 -7.59
N THR A 175 21.22 8.73 -8.59
CA THR A 175 19.82 8.86 -8.93
C THR A 175 19.16 7.50 -8.70
N PRO A 176 18.13 7.40 -7.83
CA PRO A 176 17.38 6.16 -7.69
C PRO A 176 16.87 5.70 -9.05
N VAL A 177 16.91 4.40 -9.31
CA VAL A 177 16.23 3.83 -10.47
C VAL A 177 14.74 3.97 -10.20
N SER A 178 14.10 4.92 -10.88
CA SER A 178 12.65 5.04 -10.96
C SER A 178 12.16 4.42 -12.25
N CYS A 179 10.99 3.79 -12.22
CA CYS A 179 10.26 3.47 -13.44
C CYS A 179 9.60 4.73 -14.02
N THR A 180 9.57 4.81 -15.34
CA THR A 180 9.20 6.01 -16.12
C THR A 180 7.69 6.23 -16.25
N SER A 181 6.89 5.60 -15.38
CA SER A 181 5.42 5.62 -15.42
C SER A 181 4.82 6.35 -14.21
N ASP A 182 3.59 6.81 -14.38
CA ASP A 182 2.80 7.47 -13.33
C ASP A 182 2.67 6.60 -12.06
N GLY A 183 2.88 7.21 -10.89
CA GLY A 183 2.82 6.55 -9.59
C GLY A 183 3.96 5.57 -9.29
N CYS A 184 5.07 5.65 -10.03
CA CYS A 184 6.21 4.78 -9.78
C CYS A 184 7.00 5.19 -8.53
N GLN A 185 7.22 4.24 -7.63
CA GLN A 185 8.05 4.41 -6.44
C GLN A 185 9.49 3.95 -6.71
N SER A 186 10.46 4.70 -6.19
CA SER A 186 11.84 4.25 -6.26
C SER A 186 12.03 2.95 -5.48
N THR A 187 12.84 2.03 -6.00
CA THR A 187 13.17 0.77 -5.30
C THR A 187 13.77 1.05 -3.91
N MET A 188 14.50 2.15 -3.73
CA MET A 188 15.03 2.58 -2.44
C MET A 188 13.94 2.91 -1.41
N LEU A 189 12.85 3.54 -1.84
CA LEU A 189 11.70 3.86 -0.99
C LEU A 189 10.99 2.59 -0.53
N SER A 190 10.68 1.70 -1.49
CA SER A 190 10.07 0.40 -1.18
C SER A 190 10.99 -0.44 -0.29
N TRP A 191 12.31 -0.40 -0.53
CA TRP A 191 13.30 -1.05 0.33
C TRP A 191 13.24 -0.56 1.76
N PHE A 192 13.17 0.76 1.97
CA PHE A 192 13.09 1.35 3.31
C PHE A 192 11.81 0.93 4.03
N PHE A 193 10.67 1.00 3.36
CA PHE A 193 9.38 0.60 3.94
C PHE A 193 9.39 -0.88 4.32
N GLN A 194 9.81 -1.76 3.41
CA GLN A 194 9.83 -3.21 3.63
C GLN A 194 10.91 -3.66 4.63
N TRP A 195 12.03 -2.94 4.70
CA TRP A 195 13.05 -3.14 5.74
C TRP A 195 12.47 -2.97 7.15
N ALA A 196 11.61 -1.96 7.34
CA ALA A 196 10.99 -1.70 8.62
C ALA A 196 10.11 -2.89 9.07
N PHE A 197 9.36 -3.49 8.14
CA PHE A 197 8.55 -4.68 8.38
C PHE A 197 9.40 -5.91 8.68
N CYS A 198 10.46 -6.13 7.90
CA CYS A 198 11.39 -7.24 8.09
C CYS A 198 12.02 -7.23 9.49
N THR A 199 12.54 -6.08 9.91
CA THR A 199 13.17 -5.95 11.22
C THR A 199 12.14 -6.07 12.35
N ALA A 200 10.93 -5.53 12.18
CA ALA A 200 9.83 -5.71 13.13
C ALA A 200 9.42 -7.19 13.27
N GLY A 201 9.31 -7.93 12.16
CA GLY A 201 9.04 -9.38 12.18
C GLY A 201 10.12 -10.18 12.91
N ALA A 202 11.39 -9.83 12.70
CA ALA A 202 12.51 -10.48 13.40
C ALA A 202 12.53 -10.18 14.90
N THR A 203 12.15 -8.97 15.33
CA THR A 203 12.17 -8.58 16.75
C THR A 203 11.11 -9.30 17.59
N ILE A 204 10.05 -9.85 16.98
CA ILE A 204 9.09 -10.69 17.71
C ILE A 204 9.80 -11.83 18.45
N VAL A 205 10.90 -12.34 17.88
CA VAL A 205 11.65 -13.44 18.46
C VAL A 205 12.38 -13.02 19.73
N SER A 206 12.88 -11.77 19.87
CA SER A 206 13.61 -11.34 21.08
C SER A 206 12.79 -11.54 22.34
N GLY A 207 11.50 -11.20 22.29
CA GLY A 207 10.56 -11.38 23.38
C GLY A 207 10.42 -12.84 23.80
N GLY A 208 10.18 -13.74 22.83
CA GLY A 208 10.03 -15.17 23.08
C GLY A 208 11.27 -15.80 23.70
N VAL A 209 12.47 -15.41 23.26
CA VAL A 209 13.74 -15.97 23.76
C VAL A 209 14.41 -15.16 24.86
N ALA A 210 13.69 -14.18 25.44
CA ALA A 210 14.24 -13.27 26.42
C ALA A 210 14.82 -13.99 27.66
N GLU A 211 15.78 -13.33 28.30
CA GLU A 211 16.50 -13.76 29.51
C GLU A 211 17.37 -15.03 29.44
N ARG A 212 17.31 -15.84 28.36
CA ARG A 212 18.04 -17.12 28.30
C ARG A 212 18.87 -17.37 27.03
N VAL A 213 18.56 -16.71 25.91
CA VAL A 213 19.45 -16.78 24.73
C VAL A 213 20.71 -15.92 24.94
N LYS A 214 21.86 -16.42 24.47
CA LYS A 214 23.15 -15.71 24.44
C LYS A 214 23.15 -14.65 23.33
N GLY A 215 23.79 -13.50 23.57
CA GLY A 215 23.84 -12.38 22.62
C GLY A 215 24.32 -12.76 21.21
N PRO A 216 25.49 -13.41 21.03
CA PRO A 216 25.98 -13.82 19.71
C PRO A 216 25.05 -14.80 18.99
N THR A 217 24.44 -15.73 19.73
CA THR A 217 23.44 -16.66 19.16
C THR A 217 22.21 -15.91 18.65
N TYR A 218 21.75 -14.91 19.41
CA TYR A 218 20.64 -14.06 18.98
C TYR A 218 21.00 -13.21 17.75
N ALA A 219 22.23 -12.66 17.68
CA ALA A 219 22.68 -11.91 16.50
C ALA A 219 22.70 -12.79 15.24
N ALA A 220 23.23 -14.02 15.33
CA ALA A 220 23.19 -14.97 14.22
C ALA A 220 21.76 -15.33 13.82
N TYR A 221 20.88 -15.54 14.81
CA TYR A 221 19.47 -15.80 14.58
C TYR A 221 18.80 -14.63 13.84
N ALA A 222 18.98 -13.39 14.32
CA ALA A 222 18.42 -12.19 13.72
C ALA A 222 18.89 -12.02 12.27
N PHE A 223 20.18 -12.28 12.00
CA PHE A 223 20.70 -12.28 10.64
C PHE A 223 19.98 -13.31 9.76
N VAL A 224 19.89 -14.58 10.19
CA VAL A 224 19.22 -15.63 9.40
C VAL A 224 17.74 -15.32 9.19
N MET A 225 17.07 -14.77 10.21
CA MET A 225 15.67 -14.37 10.13
C MET A 225 15.47 -13.30 9.04
N THR A 226 16.24 -12.22 9.05
CA THR A 226 16.06 -11.09 8.12
C THR A 226 16.70 -11.28 6.74
N SER A 227 17.61 -12.24 6.61
CA SER A 227 18.34 -12.51 5.37
C SER A 227 17.84 -13.74 4.63
N LEU A 228 17.12 -14.66 5.28
CA LEU A 228 16.67 -15.91 4.66
C LEU A 228 15.21 -16.25 4.98
N ILE A 229 14.87 -16.46 6.25
CA ILE A 229 13.55 -17.01 6.63
C ILE A 229 12.41 -16.05 6.24
N TYR A 230 12.46 -14.83 6.74
CA TYR A 230 11.42 -13.83 6.48
C TYR A 230 11.36 -13.44 5.00
N PRO A 231 12.48 -13.11 4.32
CA PRO A 231 12.48 -12.79 2.88
C PRO A 231 11.84 -13.85 1.98
N VAL A 232 12.12 -15.14 2.22
CA VAL A 232 11.55 -16.22 1.41
C VAL A 232 10.02 -16.29 1.60
N ILE A 233 9.52 -16.07 2.81
CA ILE A 233 8.08 -16.02 3.08
C ILE A 233 7.43 -14.79 2.45
N VAL A 234 8.10 -13.64 2.48
CA VAL A 234 7.67 -12.44 1.73
C VAL A 234 7.57 -12.77 0.24
N HIS A 235 8.56 -13.47 -0.32
CA HIS A 235 8.55 -13.81 -1.73
C HIS A 235 7.34 -14.63 -2.13
N TRP A 236 6.99 -15.64 -1.34
CA TRP A 236 5.83 -16.50 -1.62
C TRP A 236 4.55 -15.69 -1.83
N SER A 237 4.37 -14.60 -1.08
CA SER A 237 3.19 -13.75 -1.09
C SER A 237 3.44 -12.41 -1.80
N TRP A 238 3.91 -11.39 -1.09
CA TRP A 238 4.11 -10.04 -1.61
C TRP A 238 5.18 -9.92 -2.72
N GLY A 239 6.08 -10.89 -2.82
CA GLY A 239 7.11 -10.94 -3.86
C GLY A 239 6.73 -11.68 -5.13
N SER A 240 5.44 -11.91 -5.38
CA SER A 240 4.91 -12.57 -6.59
C SER A 240 5.27 -14.05 -6.73
N GLY A 241 5.54 -14.74 -5.63
CA GLY A 241 5.79 -16.18 -5.60
C GLY A 241 4.50 -17.01 -5.60
N TRP A 242 4.63 -18.29 -5.30
CA TRP A 242 3.58 -19.30 -5.51
C TRP A 242 2.29 -19.08 -4.70
N LEU A 243 2.35 -18.43 -3.53
CA LEU A 243 1.15 -18.11 -2.75
C LEU A 243 0.34 -16.99 -3.40
N SER A 244 0.97 -16.09 -4.16
CA SER A 244 0.27 -14.96 -4.79
C SER A 244 -0.75 -15.37 -5.86
N THR A 245 -0.58 -16.55 -6.44
CA THR A 245 -1.42 -17.10 -7.53
C THR A 245 -2.02 -18.46 -7.18
N LEU A 246 -1.91 -18.90 -5.93
CA LEU A 246 -2.38 -20.21 -5.50
C LEU A 246 -3.88 -20.38 -5.79
N PHE A 247 -4.24 -21.44 -6.51
CA PHE A 247 -5.61 -21.75 -6.95
C PHE A 247 -6.28 -20.65 -7.80
N ASP A 248 -5.49 -19.83 -8.51
CA ASP A 248 -5.99 -18.68 -9.31
C ASP A 248 -6.70 -17.61 -8.46
N VAL A 249 -6.58 -17.67 -7.14
CA VAL A 249 -7.15 -16.71 -6.17
C VAL A 249 -6.04 -16.03 -5.40
N GLY A 250 -5.04 -16.77 -4.92
CA GLY A 250 -3.91 -16.19 -4.19
C GLY A 250 -4.16 -15.93 -2.71
N TYR A 251 -3.06 -15.68 -2.01
CA TYR A 251 -3.00 -15.48 -0.56
C TYR A 251 -3.20 -14.01 -0.18
N MET A 252 -4.18 -13.74 0.69
CA MET A 252 -4.49 -12.38 1.15
C MET A 252 -3.87 -12.07 2.51
N ASP A 253 -3.07 -11.01 2.55
CA ASP A 253 -2.48 -10.50 3.78
C ASP A 253 -2.05 -9.03 3.58
N PHE A 254 -2.96 -8.10 3.90
CA PHE A 254 -2.81 -6.68 3.56
C PHE A 254 -1.53 -6.06 4.15
N ALA A 255 -1.26 -6.27 5.44
CA ALA A 255 -0.09 -5.72 6.11
C ALA A 255 0.78 -6.76 6.84
N GLY A 256 0.39 -8.04 6.91
CA GLY A 256 1.24 -9.11 7.47
C GLY A 256 0.79 -9.73 8.79
N SER A 257 -0.48 -10.10 8.97
CA SER A 257 -0.85 -11.05 10.06
C SER A 257 -0.14 -12.37 9.87
N GLY A 258 0.02 -12.83 8.64
CA GLY A 258 0.81 -14.00 8.30
C GLY A 258 2.28 -13.65 8.10
N VAL A 259 2.58 -12.85 7.08
CA VAL A 259 3.95 -12.60 6.60
C VAL A 259 4.86 -12.09 7.72
N VAL A 260 4.37 -11.18 8.58
CA VAL A 260 5.14 -10.64 9.70
C VAL A 260 4.85 -11.38 11.00
N HIS A 261 3.59 -11.38 11.45
CA HIS A 261 3.27 -11.82 12.81
C HIS A 261 3.28 -13.34 12.96
N LEU A 262 2.66 -14.10 12.05
CA LEU A 262 2.73 -15.56 12.08
C LEU A 262 4.17 -16.05 11.95
N THR A 263 4.90 -15.53 10.96
CA THR A 263 6.32 -15.85 10.75
C THR A 263 7.15 -15.59 12.00
N GLY A 264 7.08 -14.38 12.57
CA GLY A 264 7.80 -14.02 13.79
C GLY A 264 7.36 -14.83 15.01
N GLY A 265 6.06 -15.09 15.17
CA GLY A 265 5.48 -15.79 16.30
C GLY A 265 5.77 -17.31 16.31
N VAL A 266 5.77 -17.96 15.14
CA VAL A 266 6.20 -19.36 15.00
C VAL A 266 7.70 -19.49 15.21
N SER A 267 8.48 -18.55 14.68
CA SER A 267 9.91 -18.43 14.93
C SER A 267 10.22 -18.26 16.43
N ALA A 268 9.45 -17.43 17.14
CA ALA A 268 9.54 -17.25 18.59
C ALA A 268 9.16 -18.51 19.37
N LEU A 269 8.12 -19.23 18.92
CA LEU A 269 7.69 -20.50 19.51
C LEU A 269 8.80 -21.56 19.38
N ALA A 270 9.33 -21.73 18.16
CA ALA A 270 10.42 -22.67 17.89
C ALA A 270 11.64 -22.36 18.77
N GLY A 271 12.06 -21.10 18.82
CA GLY A 271 13.16 -20.66 19.69
C GLY A 271 12.90 -20.94 21.17
N THR A 272 11.67 -20.70 21.63
CA THR A 272 11.27 -20.93 23.02
C THR A 272 11.26 -22.41 23.39
N VAL A 273 10.76 -23.27 22.50
CA VAL A 273 10.74 -24.73 22.68
C VAL A 273 12.16 -25.29 22.72
N VAL A 274 13.04 -24.86 21.80
CA VAL A 274 14.43 -25.33 21.73
C VAL A 274 15.24 -24.91 22.96
N LEU A 275 15.08 -23.66 23.43
CA LEU A 275 15.79 -23.18 24.61
C LEU A 275 15.25 -23.77 25.92
N GLY A 276 14.02 -24.26 25.90
CA GLY A 276 13.30 -24.65 27.10
C GLY A 276 13.00 -23.47 28.03
N PRO A 277 12.41 -23.75 29.19
CA PRO A 277 11.95 -22.70 30.09
C PRO A 277 13.07 -22.06 30.92
N ARG A 278 12.87 -20.79 31.28
CA ARG A 278 13.77 -20.08 32.18
C ARG A 278 13.84 -20.84 33.52
N LYS A 279 15.04 -20.99 34.04
CA LYS A 279 15.29 -21.69 35.33
C LYS A 279 14.41 -21.10 36.43
N GLY A 280 13.54 -21.92 37.01
CA GLY A 280 12.62 -21.55 38.09
C GLY A 280 11.20 -21.15 37.65
N ARG A 281 10.93 -20.93 36.34
CA ARG A 281 9.65 -20.36 35.86
C ARG A 281 8.39 -21.09 36.33
N PHE A 282 8.43 -22.41 36.37
CA PHE A 282 7.30 -23.26 36.77
C PHE A 282 7.39 -23.78 38.21
N VAL A 283 8.38 -23.30 38.97
CA VAL A 283 8.55 -23.62 40.39
C VAL A 283 8.15 -22.39 41.23
N ASN A 284 8.67 -21.21 40.87
CA ASN A 284 8.43 -19.92 41.53
C ASN A 284 7.89 -18.91 40.49
N PRO A 285 6.64 -19.05 40.01
CA PRO A 285 6.10 -18.22 38.94
C PRO A 285 6.06 -16.71 39.27
N GLU A 286 5.92 -16.35 40.54
CA GLU A 286 5.90 -14.97 41.03
C GLU A 286 7.21 -14.20 40.78
N GLU A 287 8.35 -14.89 40.68
CA GLU A 287 9.63 -14.25 40.35
C GLU A 287 9.70 -13.75 38.89
N PHE A 288 8.72 -14.12 38.06
CA PHE A 288 8.67 -13.83 36.63
C PHE A 288 7.57 -12.85 36.25
N GLU A 289 6.91 -12.23 37.23
CA GLU A 289 6.02 -11.11 36.98
C GLU A 289 6.78 -9.91 36.39
N ALA A 290 6.06 -9.08 35.63
CA ALA A 290 6.62 -7.89 34.99
C ALA A 290 7.22 -6.95 36.05
N HIS A 291 8.51 -6.62 35.92
CA HIS A 291 9.18 -5.79 36.91
C HIS A 291 8.82 -4.30 36.81
N ASN A 292 8.30 -3.85 35.66
CA ASN A 292 7.97 -2.45 35.42
C ASN A 292 6.80 -2.30 34.44
N LEU A 293 5.57 -2.31 34.99
CA LEU A 293 4.33 -2.12 34.23
C LEU A 293 4.27 -0.80 33.44
N PRO A 294 4.73 0.36 33.94
CA PRO A 294 4.81 1.58 33.14
C PRO A 294 5.56 1.41 31.81
N LEU A 295 6.66 0.64 31.78
CA LEU A 295 7.37 0.34 30.54
C LEU A 295 6.57 -0.57 29.61
N VAL A 296 5.82 -1.54 30.14
CA VAL A 296 4.90 -2.39 29.36
C VAL A 296 3.82 -1.55 28.68
N VAL A 297 3.19 -0.64 29.44
CA VAL A 297 2.16 0.26 28.92
C VAL A 297 2.73 1.23 27.88
N PHE A 298 3.88 1.85 28.17
CA PHE A 298 4.55 2.74 27.23
C PHE A 298 4.93 2.01 25.94
N GLY A 299 5.49 0.80 26.04
CA GLY A 299 5.80 -0.04 24.91
C GLY A 299 4.56 -0.37 24.06
N THR A 300 3.44 -0.71 24.71
CA THR A 300 2.17 -1.00 24.03
C THR A 300 1.64 0.22 23.26
N PHE A 301 1.67 1.41 23.85
CA PHE A 301 1.25 2.63 23.14
C PHE A 301 2.19 3.01 21.99
N ALA A 302 3.50 2.84 22.16
CA ALA A 302 4.46 3.06 21.09
C ALA A 302 4.26 2.07 19.92
N LEU A 303 3.94 0.80 20.22
CA LEU A 303 3.59 -0.20 19.21
C LEU A 303 2.29 0.15 18.49
N TRP A 304 1.23 0.54 19.21
CA TRP A 304 -0.03 0.98 18.58
C TRP A 304 0.21 2.21 17.69
N PHE A 305 0.96 3.20 18.18
CA PHE A 305 1.32 4.38 17.39
C PHE A 305 2.09 4.01 16.11
N GLY A 306 3.09 3.13 16.21
CA GLY A 306 3.83 2.64 15.05
C GLY A 306 2.96 1.82 14.09
N TRP A 307 1.91 1.16 14.60
CA TRP A 307 0.95 0.40 13.80
C TRP A 307 0.17 1.26 12.80
N TYR A 308 0.07 2.58 13.01
CA TYR A 308 -0.49 3.50 12.02
C TYR A 308 0.44 3.72 10.81
N GLY A 309 1.74 3.47 10.95
CA GLY A 309 2.65 3.34 9.80
C GLY A 309 2.61 1.94 9.20
N PHE A 310 2.29 0.93 10.00
CA PHE A 310 2.26 -0.47 9.57
C PHE A 310 1.03 -0.77 8.71
N ASN A 311 -0.17 -0.60 9.26
CA ASN A 311 -1.41 -0.95 8.56
C ASN A 311 -1.76 0.11 7.49
N PRO A 312 -2.05 1.39 7.83
CA PRO A 312 -2.34 2.40 6.81
C PRO A 312 -1.22 2.56 5.76
N GLY A 313 0.05 2.43 6.15
CA GLY A 313 1.17 2.51 5.22
C GLY A 313 1.17 1.43 4.15
N SER A 314 0.56 0.27 4.43
CA SER A 314 0.38 -0.83 3.45
C SER A 314 -0.67 -0.55 2.38
N THR A 315 -1.29 0.63 2.36
CA THR A 315 -1.92 1.18 1.14
C THR A 315 -0.90 1.43 0.03
N LEU A 316 0.39 1.50 0.38
CA LEU A 316 1.52 1.70 -0.51
C LEU A 316 1.46 3.00 -1.31
N GLY A 317 0.55 3.93 -1.03
CA GLY A 317 0.44 5.17 -1.80
C GLY A 317 -0.57 6.14 -1.18
N MET A 318 -0.45 7.40 -1.56
CA MET A 318 -1.29 8.52 -1.15
C MET A 318 -1.48 9.50 -2.32
N LYS A 319 -1.52 8.97 -3.55
CA LYS A 319 -1.60 9.76 -4.78
C LYS A 319 -3.01 10.20 -5.15
N SER A 320 -4.04 9.55 -4.61
CA SER A 320 -5.44 9.83 -4.95
C SER A 320 -6.34 9.94 -3.72
N GLY A 321 -7.53 10.52 -3.93
CA GLY A 321 -8.56 10.58 -2.89
C GLY A 321 -9.05 9.19 -2.43
N SER A 322 -9.03 8.19 -3.32
CA SER A 322 -9.34 6.79 -2.98
C SER A 322 -8.28 6.18 -2.08
N ASP A 323 -6.98 6.44 -2.33
CA ASP A 323 -5.91 5.93 -1.46
C ASP A 323 -6.02 6.52 -0.05
N GLY A 324 -6.32 7.82 0.04
CA GLY A 324 -6.58 8.50 1.31
C GLY A 324 -7.79 7.95 2.06
N ALA A 325 -8.88 7.66 1.35
CA ALA A 325 -10.07 7.05 1.94
C ALA A 325 -9.78 5.62 2.46
N LEU A 326 -9.03 4.82 1.68
CA LEU A 326 -8.61 3.48 2.09
C LEU A 326 -7.71 3.54 3.34
N ALA A 327 -6.70 4.42 3.36
CA ALA A 327 -5.84 4.60 4.53
C ALA A 327 -6.62 5.01 5.78
N ALA A 328 -7.65 5.86 5.63
CA ALA A 328 -8.52 6.26 6.73
C ALA A 328 -9.35 5.09 7.28
N GLN A 329 -9.94 4.26 6.40
CA GLN A 329 -10.63 3.04 6.80
C GLN A 329 -9.69 2.07 7.53
N VAL A 330 -8.50 1.84 6.97
CA VAL A 330 -7.48 0.98 7.58
C VAL A 330 -7.10 1.46 8.98
N ALA A 331 -6.94 2.77 9.18
CA ALA A 331 -6.66 3.35 10.49
C ALA A 331 -7.81 3.15 11.49
N MET A 332 -9.06 3.30 11.03
CA MET A 332 -10.25 3.04 11.86
C MET A 332 -10.32 1.56 12.28
N ASN A 333 -10.17 0.64 11.34
CA ASN A 333 -10.18 -0.81 11.59
C ASN A 333 -9.07 -1.22 12.56
N THR A 334 -7.86 -0.68 12.36
CA THR A 334 -6.71 -0.89 13.25
C THR A 334 -7.04 -0.46 14.69
N THR A 335 -7.65 0.70 14.85
CA THR A 335 -8.02 1.26 16.16
C THR A 335 -9.13 0.45 16.85
N LEU A 336 -10.17 0.07 16.10
CA LEU A 336 -11.30 -0.71 16.63
C LEU A 336 -10.87 -2.11 17.08
N ALA A 337 -10.07 -2.81 16.28
CA ALA A 337 -9.58 -4.13 16.63
C ALA A 337 -8.67 -4.10 17.87
N ALA A 338 -7.78 -3.11 17.96
CA ALA A 338 -6.92 -2.89 19.13
C ALA A 338 -7.75 -2.67 20.42
N ALA A 339 -8.73 -1.76 20.37
CA ALA A 339 -9.57 -1.44 21.51
C ALA A 339 -10.41 -2.64 21.97
N THR A 340 -11.02 -3.36 21.02
CA THR A 340 -11.86 -4.53 21.31
C THR A 340 -11.04 -5.71 21.83
N GLY A 341 -9.86 -5.96 21.26
CA GLY A 341 -8.95 -6.98 21.76
C GLY A 341 -8.52 -6.71 23.20
N GLY A 342 -8.11 -5.47 23.49
CA GLY A 342 -7.73 -5.03 24.83
C GLY A 342 -8.84 -5.24 25.86
N ILE A 343 -10.03 -4.68 25.59
CA ILE A 343 -11.18 -4.79 26.50
C ILE A 343 -11.59 -6.25 26.69
N THR A 344 -11.55 -7.07 25.64
CA THR A 344 -11.92 -8.48 25.73
C THR A 344 -11.00 -9.24 26.68
N VAL A 345 -9.66 -9.10 26.55
CA VAL A 345 -8.73 -9.76 27.49
C VAL A 345 -8.91 -9.23 28.91
N PHE A 346 -9.08 -7.91 29.07
CA PHE A 346 -9.33 -7.32 30.39
C PHE A 346 -10.56 -7.94 31.06
N VAL A 347 -11.69 -8.05 30.35
CA VAL A 347 -12.93 -8.64 30.89
C VAL A 347 -12.74 -10.12 31.20
N LEU A 348 -12.14 -10.90 30.28
CA LEU A 348 -11.90 -12.33 30.48
C LEU A 348 -11.02 -12.58 31.71
N ARG A 349 -9.92 -11.84 31.85
CA ARG A 349 -9.01 -11.99 33.00
C ARG A 349 -9.63 -11.46 34.28
N PHE A 350 -10.34 -10.33 34.25
CA PHE A 350 -11.01 -9.80 35.44
C PHE A 350 -12.08 -10.77 35.96
N ALA A 351 -12.83 -11.43 35.08
CA ALA A 351 -13.86 -12.40 35.47
C ALA A 351 -13.28 -13.59 36.27
N VAL A 352 -12.05 -14.01 35.95
CA VAL A 352 -11.36 -15.14 36.60
C VAL A 352 -10.52 -14.68 37.80
N LEU A 353 -9.64 -13.70 37.59
CA LEU A 353 -8.65 -13.25 38.58
C LEU A 353 -9.22 -12.30 39.63
N ARG A 354 -10.35 -11.64 39.34
CA ARG A 354 -10.95 -10.58 40.17
C ARG A 354 -9.96 -9.44 40.51
N LYS A 355 -9.00 -9.18 39.62
CA LYS A 355 -7.98 -8.14 39.71
C LYS A 355 -7.77 -7.50 38.34
N TYR A 356 -7.33 -6.24 38.33
CA TYR A 356 -6.99 -5.54 37.09
C TYR A 356 -5.61 -5.96 36.60
N ASP A 357 -5.60 -6.82 35.58
CA ASP A 357 -4.39 -7.27 34.91
C ASP A 357 -4.06 -6.34 33.74
N VAL A 358 -3.23 -5.33 34.03
CA VAL A 358 -2.80 -4.33 33.04
C VAL A 358 -1.93 -4.96 31.95
N GLY A 359 -1.08 -5.94 32.28
CA GLY A 359 -0.26 -6.64 31.30
C GLY A 359 -1.11 -7.46 30.34
N GLY A 360 -2.14 -8.13 30.86
CA GLY A 360 -3.15 -8.82 30.05
C GLY A 360 -3.90 -7.88 29.11
N LEU A 361 -4.33 -6.72 29.60
CA LEU A 361 -4.96 -5.68 28.76
C LEU A 361 -4.00 -5.24 27.63
N CYS A 362 -2.73 -4.97 27.93
CA CYS A 362 -1.71 -4.64 26.93
C CYS A 362 -1.57 -5.73 25.85
N ASN A 363 -1.45 -7.00 26.24
CA ASN A 363 -1.37 -8.09 25.27
C ASN A 363 -2.67 -8.29 24.48
N GLY A 364 -3.84 -7.99 25.07
CA GLY A 364 -5.11 -7.95 24.34
C GLY A 364 -5.16 -6.88 23.25
N ILE A 365 -4.61 -5.69 23.52
CA ILE A 365 -4.48 -4.62 22.52
C ILE A 365 -3.62 -5.12 21.35
N LEU A 366 -2.45 -5.69 21.65
CA LEU A 366 -1.55 -6.23 20.63
C LEU A 366 -2.18 -7.40 19.86
N ALA A 367 -2.92 -8.29 20.53
CA ALA A 367 -3.63 -9.38 19.88
C ALA A 367 -4.66 -8.87 18.88
N GLY A 368 -5.41 -7.81 19.23
CA GLY A 368 -6.36 -7.16 18.33
C GLY A 368 -5.66 -6.52 17.13
N LEU A 369 -4.56 -5.79 17.37
CA LEU A 369 -3.73 -5.20 16.33
C LEU A 369 -3.18 -6.25 15.35
N VAL A 370 -2.59 -7.35 15.85
CA VAL A 370 -2.12 -8.47 15.02
C VAL A 370 -3.24 -9.09 14.20
N SER A 371 -4.42 -9.29 14.81
CA SER A 371 -5.53 -10.00 14.17
C SER A 371 -6.11 -9.24 12.99
N ILE A 372 -6.13 -7.91 13.03
CA ILE A 372 -6.70 -7.11 11.94
C ILE A 372 -5.70 -6.83 10.81
N THR A 373 -4.40 -7.02 11.04
CA THR A 373 -3.33 -6.66 10.09
C THR A 373 -3.53 -7.24 8.67
N ALA A 374 -4.03 -8.47 8.52
CA ALA A 374 -4.27 -9.10 7.21
C ALA A 374 -5.52 -8.57 6.49
N GLY A 375 -6.53 -8.10 7.21
CA GLY A 375 -7.81 -7.67 6.64
C GLY A 375 -8.17 -6.21 6.87
N CYS A 376 -7.24 -5.40 7.37
CA CYS A 376 -7.52 -4.02 7.76
C CYS A 376 -7.97 -3.13 6.59
N GLY A 377 -7.59 -3.45 5.35
CA GLY A 377 -8.04 -2.76 4.13
C GLY A 377 -9.29 -3.36 3.46
N ASN A 378 -9.67 -4.59 3.83
CA ASN A 378 -10.68 -5.37 3.12
C ASN A 378 -11.91 -5.70 3.98
N MET A 379 -11.87 -5.34 5.27
CA MET A 379 -12.99 -5.48 6.20
C MET A 379 -13.71 -4.17 6.44
N GLU A 380 -15.02 -4.25 6.67
CA GLU A 380 -15.79 -3.18 7.28
C GLU A 380 -15.53 -3.07 8.80
N SER A 381 -15.84 -1.92 9.38
CA SER A 381 -15.55 -1.61 10.80
C SER A 381 -16.21 -2.56 11.80
N GLY A 382 -17.38 -3.11 11.48
CA GLY A 382 -18.05 -4.13 12.30
C GLY A 382 -17.28 -5.46 12.34
N SER A 383 -16.75 -5.87 11.18
CA SER A 383 -15.87 -7.02 11.07
C SER A 383 -14.54 -6.81 11.78
N ALA A 384 -13.97 -5.60 11.73
CA ALA A 384 -12.76 -5.27 12.49
C ALA A 384 -12.97 -5.39 14.02
N PHE A 385 -14.14 -4.98 14.51
CA PHE A 385 -14.54 -5.19 15.91
C PHE A 385 -14.57 -6.70 16.26
N ALA A 386 -15.21 -7.53 15.41
CA ALA A 386 -15.32 -8.97 15.65
C ALA A 386 -13.95 -9.67 15.59
N THR A 387 -13.11 -9.29 14.62
CA THR A 387 -11.75 -9.80 14.45
C THR A 387 -10.88 -9.52 15.67
N GLY A 388 -10.95 -8.31 16.24
CA GLY A 388 -10.23 -7.97 17.48
C GLY A 388 -10.74 -8.74 18.70
N LEU A 389 -12.05 -8.88 18.85
CA LEU A 389 -12.67 -9.65 19.94
C LEU A 389 -12.28 -11.12 19.90
N ILE A 390 -12.42 -11.79 18.76
CA ILE A 390 -12.07 -13.21 18.60
C ILE A 390 -10.56 -13.39 18.73
N GLY A 391 -9.77 -12.46 18.18
CA GLY A 391 -8.31 -12.45 18.32
C GLY A 391 -7.86 -12.45 19.78
N ALA A 392 -8.51 -11.67 20.64
CA ALA A 392 -8.25 -11.70 22.08
C ALA A 392 -8.58 -13.05 22.75
N ILE A 393 -9.63 -13.74 22.31
CA ILE A 393 -9.97 -15.09 22.79
C ILE A 393 -8.91 -16.10 22.34
N VAL A 394 -8.47 -16.00 21.08
CA VAL A 394 -7.38 -16.83 20.51
C VAL A 394 -6.09 -16.62 21.30
N TYR A 395 -5.69 -15.38 21.52
CA TYR A 395 -4.54 -15.03 22.37
C TYR A 395 -4.65 -15.65 23.76
N GLN A 396 -5.76 -15.42 24.46
CA GLN A 396 -5.94 -15.88 25.84
C GLN A 396 -5.88 -17.41 25.93
N SER A 397 -6.48 -18.10 24.95
CA SER A 397 -6.48 -19.56 24.86
C SER A 397 -5.07 -20.09 24.57
N ALA A 398 -4.35 -19.47 23.64
CA ALA A 398 -2.98 -19.83 23.29
C ALA A 398 -1.99 -19.62 24.44
N SER A 399 -2.08 -18.49 25.15
CA SER A 399 -1.25 -18.23 26.34
C SER A 399 -1.49 -19.30 27.42
N MET A 400 -2.75 -19.63 27.72
CA MET A 400 -3.10 -20.71 28.65
C MET A 400 -2.59 -22.09 28.19
N LEU A 401 -2.65 -22.38 26.90
CA LEU A 401 -2.13 -23.62 26.33
C LEU A 401 -0.61 -23.73 26.52
N LEU A 402 0.15 -22.67 26.21
CA LEU A 402 1.60 -22.67 26.40
C LEU A 402 1.98 -22.87 27.88
N GLN A 403 1.28 -22.21 28.81
CA GLN A 403 1.49 -22.42 30.24
C GLN A 403 1.22 -23.87 30.65
N LYS A 404 0.13 -24.48 30.14
CA LYS A 404 -0.21 -25.89 30.40
C LYS A 404 0.84 -26.86 29.86
N LEU A 405 1.42 -26.55 28.71
CA LEU A 405 2.49 -27.32 28.07
C LEU A 405 3.87 -27.04 28.67
N LYS A 406 3.97 -26.16 29.68
CA LYS A 406 5.23 -25.71 30.29
C LYS A 406 6.19 -25.10 29.26
N ILE A 407 5.65 -24.39 28.28
CA ILE A 407 6.39 -23.58 27.31
C ILE A 407 6.45 -22.16 27.88
N ASP A 408 7.67 -21.68 28.13
CA ASP A 408 7.90 -20.39 28.78
C ASP A 408 8.23 -19.31 27.74
N ASP A 409 7.18 -18.63 27.28
CA ASP A 409 7.27 -17.42 26.47
C ASP A 409 7.19 -16.17 27.40
N PRO A 410 8.28 -15.39 27.56
CA PRO A 410 8.34 -14.29 28.51
C PRO A 410 7.34 -13.16 28.31
N VAL A 411 6.90 -12.93 27.08
CA VAL A 411 6.03 -11.79 26.74
C VAL A 411 4.75 -12.23 26.02
N ASP A 412 4.48 -13.54 25.97
CA ASP A 412 3.48 -14.14 25.09
C ASP A 412 3.70 -13.77 23.60
N ALA A 413 4.95 -13.73 23.12
CA ALA A 413 5.26 -13.40 21.73
C ALA A 413 4.56 -14.34 20.74
N SER A 414 4.60 -15.65 20.97
CA SER A 414 3.93 -16.63 20.11
C SER A 414 2.40 -16.55 20.22
N PRO A 415 1.75 -16.49 21.40
CA PRO A 415 0.32 -16.24 21.50
C PRO A 415 -0.15 -14.97 20.78
N VAL A 416 0.53 -13.84 21.00
CA VAL A 416 0.14 -12.54 20.40
C VAL A 416 0.38 -12.53 18.90
N HIS A 417 1.52 -13.00 18.42
CA HIS A 417 1.88 -12.87 17.00
C HIS A 417 1.58 -14.12 16.18
N GLY A 418 1.92 -15.30 16.69
CA GLY A 418 1.73 -16.57 15.99
C GLY A 418 0.26 -16.96 15.90
N PHE A 419 -0.41 -17.13 17.04
CA PHE A 419 -1.79 -17.60 17.06
C PHE A 419 -2.78 -16.55 16.55
N CYS A 420 -2.63 -15.28 16.95
CA CYS A 420 -3.46 -14.22 16.38
C CYS A 420 -3.10 -13.91 14.93
N GLY A 421 -1.87 -14.18 14.49
CA GLY A 421 -1.47 -14.09 13.08
C GLY A 421 -2.22 -15.11 12.22
N ILE A 422 -2.30 -16.37 12.68
CA ILE A 422 -3.15 -17.40 12.06
C ILE A 422 -4.61 -16.93 12.02
N TRP A 423 -5.13 -16.46 13.15
CA TRP A 423 -6.49 -15.97 13.20
C TRP A 423 -6.72 -14.80 12.24
N GLY A 424 -5.81 -13.84 12.13
CA GLY A 424 -5.96 -12.69 11.24
C GLY A 424 -6.02 -13.09 9.76
N VAL A 425 -5.18 -14.03 9.34
CA VAL A 425 -5.22 -14.60 7.97
C VAL A 425 -6.52 -15.38 7.73
N LEU A 426 -7.06 -16.09 8.72
CA LEU A 426 -8.36 -16.74 8.57
C LEU A 426 -9.50 -15.71 8.54
N ALA A 427 -9.46 -14.75 9.45
CA ALA A 427 -10.47 -13.70 9.59
C ALA A 427 -10.57 -12.85 8.33
N THR A 428 -9.44 -12.51 7.68
CA THR A 428 -9.46 -11.76 6.42
C THR A 428 -10.32 -12.46 5.38
N THR A 429 -10.15 -13.77 5.20
CA THR A 429 -10.95 -14.53 4.23
C THR A 429 -12.43 -14.64 4.61
N LEU A 430 -12.74 -14.69 5.91
CA LEU A 430 -14.10 -14.86 6.43
C LEU A 430 -14.92 -13.57 6.42
N PHE A 431 -14.27 -12.42 6.59
CA PHE A 431 -14.93 -11.14 6.77
C PHE A 431 -14.58 -10.11 5.67
N ASP A 432 -13.94 -10.56 4.60
CA ASP A 432 -13.73 -9.72 3.42
C ASP A 432 -15.08 -9.32 2.82
N TRP A 433 -15.25 -8.04 2.54
CA TRP A 433 -16.44 -7.46 1.94
C TRP A 433 -16.49 -7.61 0.40
N GLY A 434 -15.35 -7.93 -0.22
CA GLY A 434 -15.21 -8.03 -1.67
C GLY A 434 -16.18 -9.01 -2.31
N LYS A 435 -16.76 -8.67 -3.48
CA LYS A 435 -17.66 -9.57 -4.22
C LYS A 435 -16.86 -10.62 -5.02
N GLY A 436 -17.15 -11.89 -4.80
CA GLY A 436 -16.51 -13.02 -5.50
C GLY A 436 -15.21 -13.48 -4.83
N PHE A 437 -14.73 -14.66 -5.24
CA PHE A 437 -13.42 -15.20 -4.84
C PHE A 437 -12.37 -14.84 -5.88
N ASP A 438 -11.53 -13.83 -5.61
CA ASP A 438 -10.45 -13.40 -6.50
C ASP A 438 -9.18 -12.95 -5.74
N HIS A 439 -8.20 -12.37 -6.45
CA HIS A 439 -6.93 -11.89 -5.91
C HIS A 439 -7.03 -10.82 -4.82
N TYR A 440 -8.18 -10.18 -4.68
CA TYR A 440 -8.41 -9.08 -3.75
C TYR A 440 -9.58 -9.34 -2.81
N HIS A 441 -10.38 -10.39 -3.06
CA HIS A 441 -11.68 -10.62 -2.45
C HIS A 441 -11.89 -12.07 -1.98
N GLY A 442 -12.29 -12.21 -0.71
CA GLY A 442 -12.66 -13.47 -0.05
C GLY A 442 -14.16 -13.79 -0.12
N TRP A 443 -14.73 -14.33 0.97
CA TRP A 443 -16.10 -14.88 1.00
C TRP A 443 -17.24 -13.82 0.92
N SER A 444 -16.96 -12.54 0.66
CA SER A 444 -17.97 -11.47 0.62
C SER A 444 -18.74 -11.24 1.94
N GLY A 445 -18.17 -11.68 3.07
CA GLY A 445 -18.72 -11.45 4.40
C GLY A 445 -20.07 -12.15 4.60
N TRP A 446 -20.96 -11.55 5.39
CA TRP A 446 -22.32 -12.05 5.63
C TRP A 446 -23.37 -11.29 4.80
N ASP A 447 -22.93 -10.47 3.85
CA ASP A 447 -23.82 -9.83 2.91
C ASP A 447 -24.26 -10.91 1.93
N CYS A 448 -25.32 -11.64 2.29
CA CYS A 448 -26.00 -12.59 1.41
C CYS A 448 -26.56 -11.82 0.21
N SER A 449 -25.70 -11.49 -0.75
CA SER A 449 -26.11 -11.00 -2.04
C SER A 449 -26.81 -12.17 -2.73
N LEU A 450 -28.08 -11.96 -3.10
CA LEU A 450 -28.94 -12.98 -3.73
C LEU A 450 -28.34 -13.54 -5.04
N ASP A 451 -27.24 -12.96 -5.52
CA ASP A 451 -26.56 -13.30 -6.77
C ASP A 451 -25.32 -14.20 -6.57
N ASP A 452 -24.88 -14.48 -5.34
CA ASP A 452 -23.66 -15.30 -5.08
C ASP A 452 -23.83 -16.78 -5.45
N TRP A 453 -25.04 -17.21 -5.84
CA TRP A 453 -25.34 -18.57 -6.29
C TRP A 453 -25.26 -18.77 -7.80
N SER A 454 -25.04 -17.70 -8.59
CA SER A 454 -24.75 -17.86 -10.02
C SER A 454 -23.26 -18.04 -10.24
N LEU A 455 -22.77 -19.26 -9.99
CA LEU A 455 -21.53 -19.74 -10.60
C LEU A 455 -21.72 -19.80 -12.14
N PRO A 456 -20.69 -19.49 -12.94
CA PRO A 456 -20.74 -19.63 -14.39
C PRO A 456 -20.97 -21.06 -14.87
#